data_AF-A0A0K9GSG8-F1
#
_entry.id   AF-A0A0K9GSG8-F1
#
_cell.length_a   1.000
_cell.length_b   1.000
_cell.length_c   1.000
_cell.angle_alpha   90.00
_cell.angle_beta   90.00
_cell.angle_gamma   90.00
#
_symmetry.space_group_name_H-M   'P 1'
#
loop_
_entity.id
_entity.type
_entity.pdbx_description
1 polymer ?
#
loop_
_entity_poly.entity_id
_entity_poly.type
_entity_poly.pdbx_seq_one_letter_code
_entity_poly.pdbx_strand_id
1 'polypeptide(L)'
;MKYYLQVQPDGRITDAITYPFGNYIEYEAESLPMEVIGGWFKLENDVIVEYPELKPVTKDEEIEQLQQDLGMILLESANDKARIVELEINQGEMLMEIATLKMGGNL
;
A
#
# COMPACT_ATOMS: atom_id res chain seq x y z
N MET A 1 13.35 27.48 22.76
CA MET A 1 14.66 26.81 22.64
C MET A 1 15.14 26.94 21.20
N LYS A 2 16.46 27.02 20.99
CA LYS A 2 17.02 27.08 19.64
C LYS A 2 17.46 25.69 19.21
N TYR A 3 17.03 25.31 18.02
CA TYR A 3 17.41 24.11 17.31
C TYR A 3 18.07 24.48 16.00
N TYR A 4 18.90 23.58 15.50
CA TYR A 4 19.54 23.72 14.19
C TYR A 4 19.15 22.48 13.40
N LEU A 5 18.52 22.69 12.25
CA LEU A 5 17.93 21.63 11.43
C LEU A 5 18.75 21.41 10.17
N GLN A 6 19.08 20.16 9.86
CA GLN A 6 19.58 19.79 8.55
C GLN A 6 18.38 19.61 7.62
N VAL A 7 18.26 20.50 6.64
CA VAL A 7 17.16 20.48 5.68
C VAL A 7 17.71 20.18 4.29
N GLN A 8 17.16 19.16 3.65
CA GLN A 8 17.49 18.75 2.29
C GLN A 8 16.82 19.68 1.26
N PRO A 9 17.25 19.70 -0.01
CA PRO A 9 16.67 20.58 -1.03
C PRO A 9 15.17 20.42 -1.27
N ASP A 10 14.60 19.26 -0.92
CA ASP A 10 13.17 18.95 -1.00
C ASP A 10 12.37 19.33 0.27
N GLY A 11 13.02 20.03 1.21
CA GLY A 11 12.44 20.46 2.48
C GLY A 11 12.51 19.42 3.60
N ARG A 12 12.98 18.20 3.34
CA ARG A 12 13.03 17.13 4.35
C ARG A 12 14.06 17.41 5.44
N ILE A 13 13.65 17.27 6.69
CA ILE A 13 14.54 17.39 7.86
C ILE A 13 15.22 16.04 8.09
N THR A 14 16.55 16.00 8.04
CA THR A 14 17.33 14.76 8.25
C THR A 14 18.04 14.69 9.59
N ASP A 15 18.22 15.83 10.25
CA ASP A 15 18.87 15.92 11.55
C ASP A 15 18.41 17.17 12.30
N ALA A 16 18.45 17.12 13.64
CA ALA A 16 18.09 18.22 14.52
C ALA A 16 18.97 18.22 15.78
N ILE A 17 19.69 19.31 16.00
CA ILE A 17 20.67 19.46 17.10
C ILE A 17 20.44 20.78 17.85
N THR A 18 21.02 20.90 19.04
CA THR A 18 20.83 22.09 19.92
C THR A 18 22.01 23.06 19.90
N TYR A 19 22.95 22.90 18.95
CA TYR A 19 24.12 23.76 18.80
C TYR A 19 24.36 24.08 17.31
N PRO A 20 24.93 25.26 16.99
CA PRO A 20 25.14 25.67 15.60
C PRO A 20 26.14 24.75 14.90
N PHE A 21 25.81 24.30 13.69
CA PHE A 21 26.68 23.41 12.92
C PHE A 21 26.52 23.62 11.40
N GLY A 22 27.64 23.85 10.73
CA GLY A 22 27.71 23.86 9.26
C GLY A 22 26.65 24.74 8.60
N ASN A 23 25.85 24.12 7.73
CA ASN A 23 24.78 24.72 6.94
C ASN A 23 23.37 24.48 7.52
N TYR A 24 23.25 24.17 8.81
CA TYR A 24 21.97 23.90 9.44
C TYR A 24 21.18 25.21 9.60
N ILE A 25 19.86 25.13 9.48
CA ILE A 25 18.94 26.26 9.61
C ILE A 25 18.57 26.44 11.08
N GLU A 26 18.67 27.68 11.59
CA GLU A 26 18.24 28.02 12.95
C GLU A 26 16.71 28.02 13.03
N TYR A 27 16.17 27.30 14.01
CA TYR A 27 14.74 27.16 14.24
C TYR A 27 14.42 27.34 15.73
N GLU A 28 13.49 28.23 16.04
CA GLU A 28 13.11 28.53 17.42
C GLU A 28 11.75 27.89 17.76
N ALA A 29 11.76 26.98 18.73
CA ALA A 29 10.56 26.30 19.21
C ALA A 29 10.68 25.96 20.70
N GLU A 30 9.56 25.78 21.39
CA GLU A 30 9.57 25.35 22.80
C GLU A 30 10.15 23.93 22.95
N SER A 31 9.76 23.03 22.05
CA SER A 31 10.27 21.68 21.92
C SER A 31 10.21 21.21 20.46
N LEU A 32 11.06 20.26 20.09
CA LEU A 32 10.89 19.50 18.85
C LEU A 32 10.15 18.19 19.13
N PRO A 33 9.27 17.73 18.22
CA PRO A 33 8.78 16.35 18.22
C PRO A 33 9.94 15.37 18.31
N MET A 34 9.80 14.31 19.11
CA MET A 34 10.86 13.30 19.26
C MET A 34 11.20 12.64 17.91
N GLU A 35 10.24 12.56 16.99
CA GLU A 35 10.41 11.94 15.68
C GLU A 35 11.00 12.86 14.60
N VAL A 36 11.34 14.14 14.90
CA VAL A 36 11.98 15.04 13.91
C VAL A 36 13.32 14.47 13.41
N ILE A 37 13.99 13.67 14.24
CA ILE A 37 15.20 12.93 13.87
C ILE A 37 14.78 11.65 13.13
N GLY A 38 14.78 11.69 11.80
CA GLY A 38 14.52 10.48 11.01
C GLY A 38 13.80 10.66 9.68
N GLY A 39 13.45 11.88 9.26
CA GLY A 39 13.02 12.14 7.87
C GLY A 39 11.52 12.20 7.58
N TRP A 40 10.67 12.31 8.60
CA TRP A 40 9.20 12.26 8.48
C TRP A 40 8.57 13.65 8.53
N PHE A 41 9.43 14.66 8.61
CA PHE A 41 9.03 16.04 8.73
C PHE A 41 9.71 16.85 7.63
N LYS A 42 8.97 17.82 7.11
CA LYS A 42 9.50 18.85 6.23
C LYS A 42 9.41 20.20 6.90
N LEU A 43 10.33 21.08 6.54
CA LEU A 43 10.25 22.49 6.85
C LEU A 43 9.57 23.21 5.68
N GLU A 44 8.34 23.65 5.88
CA GLU A 44 7.54 24.35 4.86
C GLU A 44 7.08 25.70 5.40
N ASN A 45 7.47 26.79 4.72
CA ASN A 45 7.17 28.16 5.15
C ASN A 45 7.53 28.42 6.63
N ASP A 46 8.71 27.97 7.04
CA ASP A 46 9.21 28.07 8.43
C ASP A 46 8.35 27.30 9.46
N VAL A 47 7.52 26.36 9.02
CA VAL A 47 6.73 25.47 9.89
C VAL A 47 7.18 24.03 9.69
N ILE A 48 7.40 23.31 10.79
CA ILE A 48 7.64 21.87 10.76
C ILE A 48 6.30 21.15 10.53
N VAL A 49 6.19 20.44 9.43
CA VAL A 49 5.00 19.68 9.02
C VAL A 49 5.35 18.21 8.96
N GLU A 50 4.51 17.36 9.56
CA GLU A 50 4.63 15.91 9.45
C GLU A 50 4.14 15.43 8.07
N TYR A 51 4.89 14.53 7.46
CA TYR A 51 4.60 13.88 6.18
C TYR A 51 4.49 12.36 6.43
N PRO A 52 3.31 11.87 6.89
CA PRO A 52 3.11 10.48 7.31
C PRO A 52 3.41 9.47 6.22
N GLU A 53 3.31 9.84 4.95
CA GLU A 53 3.66 8.99 3.80
C GLU A 53 5.17 8.66 3.71
N LEU A 54 6.03 9.42 4.41
CA LEU A 54 7.46 9.14 4.50
C LEU A 54 7.78 8.12 5.60
N LYS A 55 6.79 7.77 6.43
CA LYS A 55 6.87 6.66 7.39
C LYS A 55 7.22 5.38 6.64
N PRO A 56 8.34 4.72 6.96
CA PRO A 56 8.59 3.37 6.50
C PRO A 56 7.42 2.50 6.97
N VAL A 57 6.78 1.82 6.02
CA VAL A 57 5.82 0.77 6.34
C VAL A 57 6.56 -0.25 7.19
N THR A 58 6.04 -0.53 8.38
CA THR A 58 6.62 -1.55 9.23
C THR A 58 6.45 -2.91 8.56
N LYS A 59 7.35 -3.85 8.83
CA LYS A 59 7.22 -5.23 8.29
C LYS A 59 5.86 -5.85 8.63
N ASP A 60 5.29 -5.49 9.78
CA ASP A 60 4.00 -6.00 10.23
C ASP A 60 2.84 -5.43 9.40
N GLU A 61 2.87 -4.13 9.08
CA GLU A 61 1.89 -3.49 8.17
C GLU A 61 1.99 -4.07 6.75
N GLU A 62 3.20 -4.36 6.26
CA GLU A 62 3.41 -5.01 4.96
C GLU A 62 2.85 -6.45 4.96
N ILE A 63 3.08 -7.22 6.02
CA ILE A 63 2.54 -8.58 6.17
C ILE A 63 1.01 -8.55 6.22
N GLU A 64 0.42 -7.61 6.96
CA GLU A 64 -1.04 -7.47 7.06
C GLU A 64 -1.66 -7.15 5.70
N GLN A 65 -1.06 -6.23 4.93
CA GLN A 65 -1.52 -5.91 3.58
C GLN A 65 -1.43 -7.14 2.67
N LEU A 66 -0.31 -7.87 2.68
CA LEU A 66 -0.13 -9.07 1.87
C LEU A 66 -1.15 -10.17 2.22
N GLN A 67 -1.50 -10.30 3.50
CA GLN A 67 -2.53 -11.25 3.95
C GLN A 67 -3.92 -10.89 3.44
N GLN A 68 -4.27 -9.60 3.44
CA GLN A 68 -5.54 -9.11 2.91
C GLN A 68 -5.62 -9.34 1.39
N ASP A 69 -4.56 -8.98 0.66
CA ASP A 69 -4.49 -9.16 -0.80
C ASP A 69 -4.58 -10.65 -1.17
N LEU A 70 -3.87 -11.51 -0.44
CA LEU A 70 -3.95 -12.95 -0.63
C LEU A 70 -5.38 -13.48 -0.37
N GLY A 71 -6.04 -13.00 0.69
CA GLY A 71 -7.42 -13.36 1.00
C GLY A 71 -8.39 -13.02 -0.12
N MET A 72 -8.26 -11.82 -0.70
CA MET A 72 -9.07 -11.37 -1.83
C MET A 72 -8.87 -12.24 -3.07
N ILE A 73 -7.61 -12.51 -3.43
CA ILE A 73 -7.28 -13.35 -4.59
C ILE A 73 -7.82 -14.78 -4.42
N LEU A 74 -7.75 -15.34 -3.21
CA LEU A 74 -8.29 -16.66 -2.93
C LEU A 74 -9.81 -16.71 -3.06
N LEU A 75 -10.51 -15.66 -2.65
CA LEU A 75 -11.96 -15.55 -2.80
C LEU A 75 -12.37 -15.44 -4.27
N GLU A 76 -11.69 -14.60 -5.05
CA GLU A 76 -11.90 -14.47 -6.49
C GLU A 76 -11.67 -15.81 -7.21
N SER A 77 -10.57 -16.49 -6.89
CA SER A 77 -10.24 -17.81 -7.45
C SER A 77 -11.30 -18.88 -7.12
N ALA A 78 -11.84 -18.86 -5.90
CA ALA A 78 -12.92 -19.76 -5.51
C ALA A 78 -14.21 -19.51 -6.33
N ASN A 79 -14.55 -18.24 -6.55
CA ASN A 79 -15.71 -17.85 -7.37
C ASN A 79 -15.52 -18.25 -8.84
N ASP A 80 -14.34 -18.02 -9.40
CA ASP A 80 -14.01 -18.41 -10.76
C ASP A 80 -14.08 -19.93 -10.93
N LYS A 81 -13.57 -20.69 -9.96
CA LYS A 81 -13.66 -22.15 -9.97
C LYS A 81 -15.12 -22.62 -9.93
N ALA A 82 -15.99 -22.02 -9.12
CA ALA A 82 -17.40 -22.36 -9.09
C ALA A 82 -18.07 -22.10 -10.45
N ARG A 83 -17.77 -20.94 -11.06
CA ARG A 83 -18.29 -20.58 -12.39
C ARG A 83 -17.81 -21.52 -13.50
N ILE A 84 -16.56 -21.98 -13.44
CA ILE A 84 -16.02 -22.97 -14.38
C ILE A 84 -16.80 -24.27 -14.28
N VAL A 85 -17.06 -24.77 -13.07
CA VAL A 85 -17.83 -26.01 -12.86
C VAL A 85 -19.25 -25.87 -13.43
N GLU A 86 -19.92 -24.75 -13.21
CA GLU A 86 -21.23 -24.49 -13.80
C GLU A 86 -21.20 -24.50 -15.34
N LEU A 87 -20.18 -23.89 -15.94
CA LEU A 87 -20.00 -23.88 -17.40
C LEU A 87 -19.74 -25.29 -17.95
N GLU A 88 -18.96 -26.11 -17.25
CA GLU A 88 -18.67 -27.49 -17.65
C GLU A 88 -19.93 -28.37 -17.59
N ILE A 89 -20.76 -28.21 -16.56
CA ILE A 89 -22.06 -28.90 -16.45
C ILE A 89 -22.95 -28.53 -17.64
N ASN A 90 -23.15 -27.23 -17.88
CA ASN A 90 -23.98 -26.73 -18.98
C ASN A 90 -23.47 -27.22 -20.35
N GLN A 91 -22.16 -27.27 -20.55
CA GLN A 91 -21.57 -27.83 -21.78
C GLN A 91 -21.86 -29.31 -21.94
N GLY A 92 -21.77 -30.09 -20.86
CA GLY A 92 -22.11 -31.52 -20.86
C GLY A 92 -23.58 -31.76 -21.23
N GLU A 93 -24.50 -30.97 -20.67
CA GLU A 93 -25.93 -31.04 -20.98
C GLU A 93 -26.22 -30.73 -22.44
N MET A 94 -25.64 -29.64 -22.98
CA MET A 94 -25.78 -29.29 -24.39
C MET A 94 -25.23 -30.38 -25.33
N LEU A 95 -24.09 -31.00 -24.98
CA LEU A 95 -23.52 -32.09 -25.77
C LEU A 95 -24.43 -33.32 -25.79
N MET A 96 -25.08 -33.64 -24.66
CA MET A 96 -26.07 -34.71 -24.60
C MET A 96 -27.29 -34.41 -25.46
N GLU A 97 -27.83 -33.19 -25.40
CA GLU A 97 -28.98 -32.77 -26.22
C GLU A 97 -28.66 -32.89 -27.71
N ILE A 98 -27.49 -32.41 -28.15
CA ILE A 98 -27.02 -32.55 -29.54
C ILE A 98 -26.92 -34.03 -29.93
N ALA A 99 -26.39 -34.89 -29.06
CA ALA A 99 -26.29 -36.31 -29.34
C ALA A 99 -27.68 -36.95 -29.52
N THR A 100 -28.64 -36.61 -28.67
CA THR A 100 -30.03 -37.08 -28.77
C THR A 100 -30.69 -36.62 -30.08
N LEU A 101 -30.53 -35.34 -30.45
CA LEU A 101 -31.06 -34.80 -31.71
C LEU A 101 -30.45 -35.50 -32.93
N LYS A 102 -29.14 -35.78 -32.90
CA LYS A 102 -28.46 -36.50 -34.00
C LYS A 102 -28.89 -37.96 -34.10
N MET A 103 -29.18 -38.62 -32.98
CA MET A 103 -29.66 -40.01 -32.98
C MET A 103 -31.14 -40.14 -33.35
N GLY A 104 -31.98 -39.17 -32.97
CA GLY A 104 -33.42 -39.17 -33.25
C GLY A 104 -33.85 -38.55 -34.58
N GLY A 105 -32.95 -37.88 -35.31
CA GLY A 105 -33.24 -37.19 -36.58
C GLY A 105 -33.18 -38.06 -37.85
N ASN A 106 -32.94 -39.38 -37.72
CA ASN A 106 -32.93 -40.34 -38.83
C ASN A 106 -34.03 -41.40 -38.64
N LEU A 107 -35.29 -41.02 -38.82
CA LEU A 107 -36.43 -41.93 -39.05
C LEU A 107 -37.32 -41.36 -40.14
#